data_AF-A0A348PFA0-F1
#
_entry.id   AF-A0A348PFA0-F1
#
_cell.length_a   1.000
_cell.length_b   1.000
_cell.length_c   1.000
_cell.angle_alpha   90.00
_cell.angle_beta   90.00
_cell.angle_gamma   90.00
#
_symmetry.space_group_name_H-M   'P 1'
#
loop_
_entity.id
_entity.type
_entity.pdbx_description
1 polymer ?
#
loop_
_entity_poly.entity_id
_entity_poly.type
_entity_poly.pdbx_seq_one_letter_code
_entity_poly.pdbx_strand_id
1 'polypeptide(L)'
;MAAVNSGAADPFAALPPDAAELAARWSEAAWNPAIDAELRAIYGVVATETETLRPVCNASGRCCRFEEYGHRLYVTGIEAAWCLRGSGMVPDAAAVRAAAMRGDCPFLDSGRCGVHAVRPLGCRIYFCDPRAAGWQEDLSERTLARLRALHDAHDVPYRYGEWRTMLAHFAS
;
A
#
# COMPACT_ATOMS: atom_id res chain seq x y z
N MET A 1 -26.95 -5.49 17.78
CA MET A 1 -25.56 -5.14 18.12
C MET A 1 -24.68 -6.30 17.70
N ALA A 2 -24.15 -6.26 16.47
CA ALA A 2 -23.19 -7.25 16.03
C ALA A 2 -21.86 -6.98 16.74
N ALA A 3 -21.27 -8.02 17.31
CA ALA A 3 -19.96 -7.95 17.95
C ALA A 3 -18.95 -7.43 16.92
N VAL A 4 -18.37 -6.27 17.19
CA VAL A 4 -17.18 -5.80 16.47
C VAL A 4 -16.08 -6.79 16.82
N ASN A 5 -15.59 -7.51 15.81
CA ASN A 5 -14.46 -8.42 15.97
C ASN A 5 -13.25 -7.57 16.39
N SER A 6 -12.91 -7.59 17.68
CA SER A 6 -11.82 -6.82 18.31
C SER A 6 -10.41 -7.31 17.92
N GLY A 7 -10.26 -7.96 16.77
CA GLY A 7 -9.09 -8.76 16.42
C GLY A 7 -8.17 -8.14 15.38
N ALA A 8 -8.21 -6.83 15.15
CA ALA A 8 -7.15 -6.20 14.37
C ALA A 8 -5.86 -6.26 15.20
N ALA A 9 -4.98 -7.21 14.85
CA ALA A 9 -3.68 -7.35 15.49
C ALA A 9 -2.97 -5.99 15.47
N ASP A 10 -2.38 -5.61 16.60
CA ASP A 10 -1.59 -4.39 16.71
C ASP A 10 -0.52 -4.37 15.61
N PRO A 11 -0.55 -3.40 14.66
CA PRO A 11 0.41 -3.36 13.55
C PRO A 11 1.88 -3.29 14.01
N PHE A 12 2.12 -2.82 15.22
CA PHE A 12 3.46 -2.68 15.81
C PHE A 12 3.96 -3.99 16.44
N ALA A 13 3.06 -4.89 16.85
CA ALA A 13 3.44 -6.14 17.52
C ALA A 13 4.19 -7.11 16.59
N ALA A 14 4.04 -6.95 15.27
CA ALA A 14 4.71 -7.76 14.25
C ALA A 14 6.02 -7.15 13.73
N LEU A 15 6.46 -6.00 14.27
CA LEU A 15 7.69 -5.35 13.80
C LEU A 15 8.93 -6.15 14.22
N PRO A 16 9.90 -6.33 13.30
CA PRO A 16 11.15 -6.99 13.63
C PRO A 16 12.07 -6.06 14.45
N PRO A 17 13.08 -6.60 15.14
CA PRO A 17 14.03 -5.79 15.92
C PRO A 17 14.78 -4.72 15.09
N ASP A 18 14.96 -4.95 13.79
CA ASP A 18 15.62 -4.06 12.83
C ASP A 18 14.64 -3.09 12.12
N ALA A 19 13.41 -2.93 12.64
CA ALA A 19 12.36 -2.15 11.97
C ALA A 19 12.77 -0.72 11.61
N ALA A 20 13.51 -0.04 12.50
CA ALA A 20 13.99 1.33 12.27
C ALA A 20 15.07 1.40 11.18
N GLU A 21 15.96 0.41 11.11
CA GLU A 21 16.98 0.32 10.06
C GLU A 21 16.32 0.07 8.69
N LEU A 22 15.35 -0.83 8.64
CA LEU A 22 14.56 -1.09 7.44
C LEU A 22 13.86 0.19 6.95
N ALA A 23 13.21 0.93 7.85
CA ALA A 23 12.54 2.18 7.54
C ALA A 23 13.51 3.23 6.97
N ALA A 24 14.72 3.35 7.55
CA ALA A 24 15.76 4.24 7.06
C ALA A 24 16.22 3.87 5.65
N ARG A 25 16.53 2.59 5.40
CA ARG A 25 16.97 2.10 4.08
C ARG A 25 15.89 2.30 3.00
N TRP A 26 14.63 2.06 3.31
CA TRP A 26 13.54 2.32 2.37
C TRP A 26 13.33 3.81 2.13
N SER A 27 13.42 4.65 3.17
CA SER A 27 13.30 6.09 3.04
C SER A 27 14.38 6.67 2.14
N GLU A 28 15.63 6.25 2.32
CA GLU A 28 16.76 6.63 1.46
C GLU A 28 16.53 6.16 0.02
N ALA A 29 16.20 4.88 -0.17
CA ALA A 29 15.93 4.30 -1.49
C ALA A 29 14.80 5.03 -2.23
N ALA A 30 13.76 5.48 -1.52
CA ALA A 30 12.65 6.21 -2.12
C ALA A 30 13.10 7.53 -2.79
N TRP A 31 14.21 8.14 -2.37
CA TRP A 31 14.79 9.34 -3.00
C TRP A 31 15.71 9.05 -4.19
N ASN A 32 16.06 7.79 -4.45
CA ASN A 32 16.89 7.42 -5.59
C ASN A 32 16.14 7.68 -6.92
N PRO A 33 16.67 8.49 -7.85
CA PRO A 33 15.98 8.81 -9.11
C PRO A 33 15.70 7.59 -10.00
N ALA A 34 16.57 6.58 -9.98
CA ALA A 34 16.37 5.36 -10.77
C ALA A 34 15.22 4.52 -10.20
N ILE A 35 15.11 4.42 -8.87
CA ILE A 35 14.00 3.75 -8.20
C ILE A 35 12.69 4.49 -8.44
N ASP A 36 12.68 5.83 -8.34
CA ASP A 36 11.51 6.66 -8.65
C ASP A 36 11.02 6.44 -10.09
N ALA A 37 11.94 6.45 -11.05
CA ALA A 37 11.63 6.23 -12.46
C ALA A 37 11.02 4.83 -12.69
N GLU A 38 11.60 3.78 -12.10
CA GLU A 38 11.10 2.41 -12.29
C GLU A 38 9.74 2.21 -11.60
N LEU A 39 9.52 2.75 -10.40
CA LEU A 39 8.21 2.73 -9.75
C LEU A 39 7.13 3.40 -10.62
N ARG A 40 7.44 4.58 -11.17
CA ARG A 40 6.54 5.27 -12.10
C ARG A 40 6.28 4.44 -13.35
N ALA A 41 7.29 3.76 -13.89
CA ALA A 41 7.14 2.89 -15.05
C ALA A 41 6.24 1.68 -14.73
N ILE A 42 6.41 1.05 -13.56
CA ILE A 42 5.53 -0.03 -13.08
C ILE A 42 4.09 0.48 -12.93
N TYR A 43 3.91 1.63 -12.29
CA TYR A 43 2.59 2.23 -12.12
C TYR A 43 1.95 2.69 -13.44
N GLY A 44 2.77 3.09 -14.42
CA GLY A 44 2.34 3.42 -15.77
C GLY A 44 1.76 2.21 -16.51
N VAL A 45 2.32 1.01 -16.31
CA VAL A 45 1.72 -0.23 -16.84
C VAL A 45 0.31 -0.44 -16.28
N VAL A 46 0.13 -0.27 -14.96
CA VAL A 46 -1.20 -0.41 -14.35
C VAL A 46 -2.19 0.64 -14.86
N ALA A 47 -1.73 1.87 -15.09
CA ALA A 47 -2.55 2.93 -15.67
C ALA A 47 -3.05 2.56 -17.07
N THR A 48 -2.15 2.14 -17.97
CA THR A 48 -2.49 1.71 -19.34
C THR A 48 -3.49 0.55 -19.37
N GLU A 49 -3.28 -0.46 -18.50
CA GLU A 49 -4.15 -1.62 -18.41
C GLU A 49 -5.54 -1.22 -17.87
N THR A 50 -5.57 -0.35 -16.85
CA THR A 50 -6.81 0.19 -16.29
C THR A 50 -7.61 0.96 -17.34
N GLU A 51 -6.95 1.79 -18.15
CA GLU A 51 -7.59 2.56 -19.24
C GLU A 51 -8.16 1.64 -20.32
N THR A 52 -7.49 0.53 -20.59
CA THR A 52 -7.92 -0.47 -21.58
C THR A 52 -9.13 -1.27 -21.09
N LEU A 53 -9.04 -1.77 -19.85
CA LEU A 53 -10.02 -2.70 -19.26
C LEU A 53 -11.26 -1.98 -18.69
N ARG A 54 -11.11 -0.70 -18.33
CA ARG A 54 -12.18 0.19 -17.82
C ARG A 54 -13.01 -0.43 -16.70
N PRO A 55 -12.40 -0.84 -15.56
CA PRO A 55 -13.16 -1.26 -14.39
C PRO A 55 -14.07 -0.15 -13.88
N VAL A 56 -15.18 -0.55 -13.26
CA VAL A 56 -16.09 0.40 -12.61
C VAL A 56 -15.49 0.88 -11.28
N CYS A 57 -15.28 2.19 -11.17
CA CYS A 57 -14.98 2.86 -9.91
C CYS A 57 -15.96 4.02 -9.69
N ASN A 58 -16.72 3.96 -8.60
CA ASN A 58 -17.67 5.02 -8.21
C ASN A 58 -17.12 5.92 -7.08
N ALA A 59 -15.81 5.91 -6.85
CA ALA A 59 -15.14 6.66 -5.78
C ALA A 59 -15.78 6.46 -4.39
N SER A 60 -16.34 5.28 -4.11
CA SER A 60 -17.04 4.98 -2.85
C SER A 60 -16.13 4.85 -1.63
N GLY A 61 -14.81 4.78 -1.81
CA GLY A 61 -13.86 4.54 -0.72
C GLY A 61 -13.85 3.10 -0.19
N ARG A 62 -14.64 2.18 -0.77
CA ARG A 62 -14.70 0.77 -0.36
C ARG A 62 -13.33 0.10 -0.36
N CYS A 63 -12.50 0.40 -1.36
CA CYS A 63 -11.12 -0.12 -1.44
C CYS A 63 -10.23 0.27 -0.24
N CYS A 64 -10.58 1.30 0.53
CA CYS A 64 -9.86 1.71 1.73
C CYS A 64 -10.45 1.15 3.04
N ARG A 65 -11.58 0.45 3.00
CA ARG A 65 -12.27 -0.11 4.18
C ARG A 65 -12.08 -1.62 4.20
N PHE A 66 -10.91 -2.03 4.68
CA PHE A 66 -10.38 -3.39 4.59
C PHE A 66 -11.30 -4.44 5.22
N GLU A 67 -11.63 -4.27 6.50
CA GLU A 67 -12.42 -5.27 7.22
C GLU A 67 -13.90 -5.24 6.81
N GLU A 68 -14.45 -4.07 6.46
CA GLU A 68 -15.84 -3.92 6.01
C GLU A 68 -16.10 -4.70 4.70
N TYR A 69 -15.12 -4.75 3.78
CA TYR A 69 -15.26 -5.38 2.46
C TYR A 69 -14.40 -6.64 2.28
N GLY A 70 -13.72 -7.10 3.33
CA GLY A 70 -13.04 -8.39 3.35
C GLY A 70 -11.78 -8.46 2.49
N HIS A 71 -11.06 -7.34 2.32
CA HIS A 71 -9.79 -7.30 1.59
C HIS A 71 -8.70 -6.61 2.42
N ARG A 72 -7.44 -6.84 2.07
CA ARG A 72 -6.28 -6.18 2.69
C ARG A 72 -5.36 -5.64 1.61
N LEU A 73 -4.65 -4.57 1.93
CA LEU A 73 -3.62 -4.01 1.06
C LEU A 73 -2.25 -4.51 1.50
N TYR A 74 -1.49 -5.10 0.58
CA TYR A 74 -0.10 -5.44 0.80
C TYR A 74 0.80 -4.59 -0.09
N VAL A 75 1.96 -4.20 0.43
CA VAL A 75 2.91 -3.30 -0.24
C VAL A 75 4.35 -3.73 0.04
N THR A 76 5.29 -3.29 -0.79
CA THR A 76 6.71 -3.38 -0.42
C THR A 76 7.16 -2.21 0.46
N GLY A 77 8.29 -2.38 1.14
CA GLY A 77 8.90 -1.32 1.95
C GLY A 77 9.23 -0.05 1.16
N ILE A 78 9.76 -0.19 -0.06
CA ILE A 78 10.04 0.97 -0.93
C ILE A 78 8.73 1.66 -1.33
N GLU A 79 7.68 0.91 -1.66
CA GLU A 79 6.39 1.54 -2.01
C GLU A 79 5.80 2.34 -0.85
N ALA A 80 5.92 1.82 0.38
CA ALA A 80 5.50 2.55 1.58
C ALA A 80 6.29 3.86 1.72
N ALA A 81 7.62 3.80 1.68
CA ALA A 81 8.47 4.99 1.76
C ALA A 81 8.20 5.99 0.62
N TRP A 82 8.01 5.50 -0.62
CA TRP A 82 7.72 6.34 -1.78
C TRP A 82 6.37 7.05 -1.65
N CYS A 83 5.34 6.36 -1.15
CA CYS A 83 4.03 6.92 -0.86
C CYS A 83 4.10 8.01 0.23
N LEU A 84 4.79 7.73 1.33
CA LEU A 84 4.98 8.69 2.44
C LEU A 84 5.75 9.94 2.00
N ARG A 85 6.83 9.75 1.25
CA ARG A 85 7.61 10.85 0.66
C ARG A 85 6.74 11.70 -0.27
N GLY A 86 6.01 11.04 -1.18
CA GLY A 86 5.20 11.73 -2.18
C GLY A 86 3.96 12.42 -1.61
N SER A 87 3.41 11.93 -0.50
CA SER A 87 2.28 12.55 0.18
C SER A 87 2.70 13.70 1.11
N GLY A 88 3.95 13.69 1.58
CA GLY A 88 4.42 14.57 2.66
C GLY A 88 3.75 14.26 4.00
N MET A 89 3.10 13.10 4.13
CA MET A 89 2.34 12.70 5.32
C MET A 89 2.85 11.38 5.85
N VAL A 90 3.32 11.38 7.10
CA VAL A 90 3.63 10.17 7.88
C VAL A 90 2.61 10.08 9.02
N PRO A 91 1.73 9.07 9.04
CA PRO A 91 0.80 8.89 10.14
C PRO A 91 1.58 8.51 11.40
N ASP A 92 1.24 9.13 12.53
CA ASP A 92 1.80 8.76 13.82
C ASP A 92 1.30 7.38 14.30
N ALA A 93 1.91 6.86 15.37
CA ALA A 93 1.54 5.55 15.88
C ALA A 93 0.06 5.46 16.31
N ALA A 94 -0.51 6.55 16.83
CA ALA A 94 -1.91 6.59 17.25
C ALA A 94 -2.86 6.48 16.05
N ALA A 95 -2.57 7.18 14.95
CA ALA A 95 -3.34 7.15 13.70
C ALA A 95 -3.30 5.76 13.06
N VAL A 96 -2.13 5.11 13.01
CA VAL A 96 -2.00 3.74 12.48
C VAL A 96 -2.80 2.74 13.32
N ARG A 97 -2.72 2.82 14.66
CA ARG A 97 -3.50 1.97 15.58
C ARG A 97 -5.00 2.22 15.43
N ALA A 98 -5.42 3.48 15.35
CA ALA A 98 -6.82 3.84 15.19
C ALA A 98 -7.39 3.29 13.86
N ALA A 99 -6.63 3.38 12.77
CA ALA A 99 -7.03 2.80 11.49
C ALA A 99 -7.08 1.26 11.54
N ALA A 100 -6.15 0.63 12.24
CA ALA A 100 -6.22 -0.81 12.52
C ALA A 100 -7.51 -1.19 13.24
N MET A 101 -7.83 -0.48 14.33
CA MET A 101 -9.06 -0.71 15.11
C MET A 101 -10.35 -0.48 14.32
N ARG A 102 -10.39 0.54 13.46
CA ARG A 102 -11.55 0.78 12.58
C ARG A 102 -11.63 -0.21 11.41
N GLY A 103 -10.54 -0.89 11.10
CA GLY A 103 -10.48 -1.81 9.97
C GLY A 103 -10.31 -1.09 8.62
N ASP A 104 -9.71 0.10 8.60
CA ASP A 104 -9.57 0.93 7.40
C ASP A 104 -8.13 1.42 7.17
N CYS A 105 -7.94 2.20 6.10
CA CYS A 105 -6.69 2.86 5.76
C CYS A 105 -6.50 4.15 6.59
N PRO A 106 -5.31 4.41 7.16
CA PRO A 106 -5.06 5.65 7.89
C PRO A 106 -5.10 6.92 7.03
N PHE A 107 -5.07 6.77 5.69
CA PHE A 107 -5.23 7.86 4.73
C PHE A 107 -6.67 7.99 4.19
N LEU A 108 -7.64 7.27 4.76
CA LEU A 108 -9.05 7.43 4.42
C LEU A 108 -9.56 8.73 5.06
N ASP A 109 -9.84 9.74 4.23
CA ASP A 109 -10.39 11.01 4.66
C ASP A 109 -11.75 11.23 3.99
N SER A 110 -12.80 11.40 4.80
CA SER A 110 -14.14 11.78 4.32
C SER A 110 -14.66 10.87 3.19
N GLY A 111 -14.35 9.57 3.28
CA GLY A 111 -14.74 8.56 2.29
C GLY A 111 -13.87 8.49 1.03
N ARG A 112 -12.78 9.28 0.96
CA ARG A 112 -11.86 9.33 -0.17
C ARG A 112 -10.43 9.03 0.26
N CYS A 113 -9.61 8.59 -0.70
CA CYS A 113 -8.20 8.33 -0.47
C CYS A 113 -7.41 9.64 -0.45
N GLY A 114 -6.84 10.02 0.69
CA GLY A 114 -6.01 11.22 0.84
C GLY A 114 -4.66 11.16 0.12
N VAL A 115 -4.22 9.95 -0.26
CA VAL A 115 -2.94 9.71 -0.97
C VAL A 115 -3.14 9.17 -2.38
N HIS A 116 -4.30 9.41 -2.99
CA HIS A 116 -4.69 8.79 -4.27
C HIS A 116 -3.62 8.93 -5.37
N ALA A 117 -2.96 10.08 -5.49
CA ALA A 117 -1.94 10.32 -6.52
C ALA A 117 -0.68 9.44 -6.34
N VAL A 118 -0.30 9.20 -5.09
CA VAL A 118 0.95 8.50 -4.72
C VAL A 118 0.68 7.11 -4.13
N ARG A 119 -0.51 6.57 -4.37
CA ARG A 119 -0.93 5.28 -3.83
C ARG A 119 -0.02 4.11 -4.28
N PRO A 120 0.20 3.09 -3.43
CA PRO A 120 0.98 1.89 -3.78
C PRO A 120 0.35 1.04 -4.89
N LEU A 121 1.11 0.08 -5.42
CA LEU A 121 0.70 -0.80 -6.53
C LEU A 121 -0.64 -1.49 -6.27
N GLY A 122 -0.79 -2.12 -5.10
CA GLY A 122 -2.03 -2.83 -4.74
C GLY A 122 -3.26 -1.92 -4.78
N CYS A 123 -3.14 -0.64 -4.38
CA CYS A 123 -4.22 0.34 -4.50
C CYS A 123 -4.50 0.79 -5.94
N ARG A 124 -3.54 0.66 -6.84
CA ARG A 124 -3.72 0.99 -8.27
C ARG A 124 -4.43 -0.13 -9.01
N ILE A 125 -4.17 -1.37 -8.60
CA ILE A 125 -4.72 -2.56 -9.25
C ILE A 125 -6.09 -2.92 -8.68
N TYR A 126 -6.34 -2.74 -7.39
CA TYR A 126 -7.59 -3.18 -6.77
C TYR A 126 -8.79 -2.28 -7.10
N PHE A 127 -9.83 -2.89 -7.66
CA PHE A 127 -11.15 -2.35 -7.94
C PHE A 127 -12.21 -3.25 -7.29
N CYS A 128 -13.23 -2.61 -6.71
CA CYS A 128 -14.39 -3.32 -6.15
C CYS A 128 -15.36 -3.87 -7.23
N ASP A 129 -15.00 -3.76 -8.51
CA ASP A 129 -15.77 -4.29 -9.63
C ASP A 129 -15.53 -5.81 -9.73
N PRO A 130 -16.57 -6.66 -9.57
CA PRO A 130 -16.40 -8.11 -9.69
C PRO A 130 -15.83 -8.57 -11.04
N ARG A 131 -16.02 -7.78 -12.11
CA ARG A 131 -15.47 -8.06 -13.43
C ARG A 131 -13.94 -7.90 -13.49
N ALA A 132 -13.37 -7.26 -12.47
CA ALA A 132 -11.94 -7.00 -12.39
C ALA A 132 -11.14 -8.19 -11.85
N ALA A 133 -11.79 -9.17 -11.19
CA ALA A 133 -11.11 -10.24 -10.45
C ALA A 133 -10.00 -10.94 -11.27
N GLY A 134 -10.32 -11.44 -12.46
CA GLY A 134 -9.37 -12.23 -13.26
C GLY A 134 -8.10 -11.47 -13.67
N TRP A 135 -8.23 -10.29 -14.27
CA TRP A 135 -7.06 -9.58 -14.79
C TRP A 135 -6.26 -8.85 -13.70
N GLN A 136 -6.87 -8.53 -12.56
CA GLN A 136 -6.17 -7.90 -11.44
C GLN A 136 -5.13 -8.84 -10.82
N GLU A 137 -5.41 -10.14 -10.78
CA GLU A 137 -4.49 -11.16 -10.29
C GLU A 137 -3.26 -11.22 -11.21
N ASP A 138 -3.48 -11.43 -12.51
CA ASP A 138 -2.40 -11.47 -13.53
C ASP A 138 -1.57 -10.18 -13.54
N LEU A 139 -2.22 -9.01 -13.45
CA LEU A 139 -1.53 -7.72 -13.42
C LEU A 139 -0.71 -7.56 -12.13
N SER A 140 -1.26 -8.00 -10.99
CA SER A 140 -0.56 -7.97 -9.70
C SER A 140 0.68 -8.83 -9.74
N GLU A 141 0.59 -10.07 -10.21
CA GLU A 141 1.74 -10.98 -10.27
C GLU A 141 2.88 -10.41 -11.12
N ARG A 142 2.56 -9.95 -12.34
CA ARG A 142 3.56 -9.37 -13.26
C ARG A 142 4.25 -8.13 -12.69
N THR A 143 3.48 -7.24 -12.07
CA THR A 143 4.02 -5.97 -11.56
C THR A 143 4.71 -6.12 -10.20
N LEU A 144 4.25 -7.05 -9.34
CA LEU A 144 4.97 -7.43 -8.11
C LEU A 144 6.31 -8.12 -8.43
N ALA A 145 6.38 -8.94 -9.49
CA ALA A 145 7.64 -9.52 -9.93
C ALA A 145 8.67 -8.44 -10.31
N ARG A 146 8.23 -7.37 -10.99
CA ARG A 146 9.07 -6.21 -11.30
C ARG A 146 9.48 -5.43 -10.06
N LEU A 147 8.57 -5.21 -9.10
CA LEU A 147 8.92 -4.59 -7.82
C LEU A 147 9.98 -5.40 -7.06
N ARG A 148 9.84 -6.73 -7.03
CA ARG A 148 10.86 -7.61 -6.42
C ARG A 148 12.20 -7.46 -7.12
N ALA A 149 12.24 -7.50 -8.45
CA ALA A 149 13.46 -7.31 -9.22
C ALA A 149 14.08 -5.92 -8.97
N LEU A 150 13.27 -4.87 -8.77
CA LEU A 150 13.74 -3.53 -8.42
C LEU A 150 14.45 -3.51 -7.06
N HIS A 151 13.92 -4.21 -6.07
CA HIS A 151 14.59 -4.39 -4.77
C HIS A 151 15.95 -5.07 -4.93
N ASP A 152 16.00 -6.17 -5.69
CA ASP A 152 17.23 -6.95 -5.91
C ASP A 152 18.29 -6.11 -6.67
N ALA A 153 17.88 -5.39 -7.72
CA ALA A 153 18.78 -4.61 -8.57
C ALA A 153 19.44 -3.42 -7.85
N HIS A 154 18.82 -2.90 -6.80
CA HIS A 154 19.31 -1.75 -6.04
C HIS A 154 19.80 -2.09 -4.63
N ASP A 155 19.90 -3.39 -4.30
CA ASP A 155 20.24 -3.87 -2.95
C ASP A 155 19.40 -3.19 -1.85
N VAL A 156 18.08 -3.15 -2.05
CA VAL A 156 17.15 -2.58 -1.07
C VAL A 156 16.39 -3.69 -0.37
N PRO A 157 16.33 -3.74 0.98
CA PRO A 157 15.72 -4.84 1.70
C PRO A 157 14.30 -5.14 1.24
N TYR A 158 14.05 -6.38 0.80
CA TYR A 158 12.72 -6.79 0.40
C TYR A 158 11.89 -7.20 1.63
N ARG A 159 10.77 -6.50 1.82
CA ARG A 159 9.66 -6.91 2.69
C ARG A 159 8.38 -6.63 1.94
N TYR A 160 7.47 -7.60 1.96
CA TYR A 160 6.12 -7.47 1.42
C TYR A 160 5.15 -7.80 2.54
N GLY A 161 4.42 -6.80 3.00
CA GLY A 161 3.64 -6.88 4.21
C GLY A 161 2.35 -6.09 4.10
N GLU A 162 1.46 -6.32 5.07
CA GLU A 162 0.20 -5.59 5.10
C GLU A 162 0.43 -4.10 5.40
N TRP A 163 -0.35 -3.25 4.75
CA TRP A 163 -0.16 -1.81 4.70
C TRP A 163 0.02 -1.13 6.06
N ARG A 164 -0.84 -1.43 7.04
CA ARG A 164 -0.79 -0.81 8.37
C ARG A 164 0.46 -1.27 9.13
N THR A 165 0.86 -2.53 8.98
CA THR A 165 2.13 -3.04 9.52
C THR A 165 3.34 -2.39 8.82
N MET A 166 3.29 -2.21 7.50
CA MET A 166 4.37 -1.53 6.77
C MET A 166 4.48 -0.05 7.17
N LEU A 167 3.37 0.64 7.42
CA LEU A 167 3.37 2.00 7.96
C LEU A 167 3.93 2.08 9.38
N ALA A 168 3.71 1.06 10.20
CA ALA A 168 4.22 1.02 11.57
C ALA A 168 5.76 1.08 11.65
N HIS A 169 6.48 0.70 10.59
CA HIS A 169 7.94 0.90 10.50
C HIS A 169 8.36 2.38 10.52
N PHE A 170 7.50 3.29 10.03
CA PHE A 170 7.81 4.70 9.87
C PHE A 170 7.14 5.59 10.93
N ALA A 171 6.14 5.05 11.62
CA ALA A 171 5.36 5.78 12.61
C ALA A 171 6.16 5.95 13.90
N SER A 172 6.38 7.20 14.29
CA SER A 172 6.93 7.60 15.60
C SER A 172 5.87 7.63 16.69
#